data_AF-A0A7X6MNF1-F1
#
_entry.id   AF-A0A7X6MNF1-F1
#
_cell.length_a   1.000
_cell.length_b   1.000
_cell.length_c   1.000
_cell.angle_alpha   90.00
_cell.angle_beta   90.00
_cell.angle_gamma   90.00
#
_symmetry.space_group_name_H-M   'P 1'
#
loop_
_entity.id
_entity.type
_entity.pdbx_description
1 polymer ?
#
loop_
_entity_poly.entity_id
_entity_poly.type
_entity_poly.pdbx_seq_one_letter_code
_entity_poly.pdbx_strand_id
1 'polypeptide(L)'
;MTPAQHWRDHLRESLLSARKSRDTAGVTAIRSALSAIDNAETPQADQTDTRIGGAIAGAVSGVGSTEVARRTLSDGEIRGLIQAEVDERLTAADQYIAHGHHERAADLQSQAAVLTQVLGQTPEVV
;
A
#
# COMPACT_ATOMS: atom_id res chain seq x y z
N MET A 1 -8.86 -16.17 -10.89
CA MET A 1 -8.27 -14.87 -10.54
C MET A 1 -7.93 -14.91 -9.07
N THR A 2 -6.72 -14.57 -8.64
CA THR A 2 -6.36 -14.56 -7.22
C THR A 2 -7.05 -13.39 -6.51
N PRO A 3 -7.27 -13.44 -5.18
CA PRO A 3 -7.80 -12.29 -4.43
C PRO A 3 -6.98 -11.02 -4.70
N ALA A 4 -5.66 -11.12 -4.69
CA ALA A 4 -4.77 -9.99 -4.97
C ALA A 4 -4.90 -9.43 -6.39
N GLN A 5 -5.23 -10.23 -7.40
CA GLN A 5 -5.53 -9.72 -8.74
C GLN A 5 -6.85 -8.93 -8.76
N HIS A 6 -7.90 -9.47 -8.13
CA HIS A 6 -9.20 -8.81 -8.04
C HIS A 6 -9.09 -7.45 -7.33
N TRP A 7 -8.40 -7.40 -6.19
CA TRP A 7 -8.15 -6.17 -5.45
C TRP A 7 -7.35 -5.14 -6.27
N ARG A 8 -6.31 -5.56 -6.99
CA ARG A 8 -5.54 -4.66 -7.84
C ARG A 8 -6.37 -4.07 -8.97
N ASP A 9 -7.22 -4.87 -9.60
CA ASP A 9 -8.07 -4.39 -10.69
C ASP A 9 -9.10 -3.38 -10.17
N HIS A 10 -9.74 -3.67 -9.04
CA HIS A 10 -10.65 -2.72 -8.37
C HIS A 10 -9.94 -1.42 -7.95
N LEU A 11 -8.74 -1.51 -7.37
CA LEU A 11 -7.92 -0.34 -7.02
C LEU A 11 -7.51 0.46 -8.25
N ARG A 12 -7.17 -0.19 -9.38
CA ARG A 12 -6.82 0.51 -10.63
C ARG A 12 -8.03 1.22 -11.24
N GLU A 13 -9.21 0.61 -11.19
CA GLU A 13 -10.46 1.26 -11.61
C GLU A 13 -10.78 2.47 -10.73
N SER A 14 -10.64 2.32 -9.41
CA SER A 14 -10.81 3.41 -8.45
C SER A 14 -9.79 4.53 -8.69
N LEU A 15 -8.53 4.20 -9.01
CA LEU A 15 -7.49 5.15 -9.36
C LEU A 15 -7.83 5.95 -10.63
N LEU A 16 -8.39 5.27 -11.63
CA LEU A 16 -8.83 5.92 -12.87
C LEU A 16 -9.99 6.90 -12.59
N SER A 17 -10.95 6.50 -11.76
CA SER A 17 -12.05 7.36 -11.33
C SER A 17 -11.56 8.59 -10.55
N ALA A 18 -10.66 8.40 -9.59
CA ALA A 18 -10.04 9.50 -8.82
C ALA A 18 -9.26 10.48 -9.72
N ARG A 19 -8.52 9.99 -10.72
CA ARG A 19 -7.85 10.86 -11.70
C ARG A 19 -8.84 11.68 -12.52
N LYS A 20 -9.96 11.08 -12.94
CA LYS A 20 -11.00 11.76 -13.73
C LYS A 20 -11.69 12.87 -12.93
N SER A 21 -11.94 12.64 -11.64
CA SER A 21 -12.50 13.64 -10.72
C SER A 21 -11.48 14.65 -10.20
N ARG A 22 -10.19 14.49 -10.54
CA ARG A 22 -9.06 15.29 -9.99
C ARG A 22 -8.95 15.18 -8.47
N ASP A 23 -9.35 14.05 -7.90
CA ASP A 23 -9.20 13.74 -6.49
C ASP A 23 -7.75 13.35 -6.18
N THR A 24 -6.95 14.32 -5.73
CA THR A 24 -5.54 14.13 -5.41
C THR A 24 -5.33 13.24 -4.19
N ALA A 25 -6.23 13.31 -3.20
CA ALA A 25 -6.19 12.48 -2.00
C ALA A 25 -6.44 11.02 -2.39
N GLY A 26 -7.49 10.76 -3.18
CA GLY A 26 -7.79 9.42 -3.67
C GLY A 26 -6.70 8.83 -4.53
N VAL A 27 -6.11 9.62 -5.44
CA VAL A 27 -4.95 9.16 -6.25
C VAL A 27 -3.76 8.75 -5.38
N THR A 28 -3.47 9.53 -4.34
CA THR A 28 -2.35 9.26 -3.42
C THR A 28 -2.61 8.03 -2.59
N ALA A 29 -3.78 7.94 -1.97
CA ALA A 29 -4.18 6.83 -1.11
C ALA A 29 -4.19 5.51 -1.88
N ILE A 30 -4.83 5.48 -3.05
CA ILE A 30 -4.98 4.25 -3.86
C ILE A 30 -3.62 3.76 -4.38
N ARG A 31 -2.70 4.67 -4.73
CA ARG A 31 -1.34 4.27 -5.13
C ARG A 31 -0.57 3.65 -3.96
N SER A 32 -0.70 4.22 -2.76
CA SER A 32 -0.10 3.66 -1.53
C SER A 32 -0.60 2.24 -1.29
N ALA A 33 -1.92 2.02 -1.37
CA ALA A 33 -2.52 0.70 -1.18
C ALA A 33 -2.04 -0.33 -2.22
N LEU A 34 -1.93 0.06 -3.51
CA LEU A 34 -1.36 -0.81 -4.55
C LEU A 34 0.09 -1.19 -4.21
N SER A 35 0.91 -0.23 -3.78
CA SER A 35 2.29 -0.49 -3.36
C SER A 35 2.37 -1.38 -2.12
N ALA A 36 1.48 -1.23 -1.14
CA ALA A 36 1.44 -2.09 0.04
C ALA A 36 1.15 -3.55 -0.33
N ILE A 37 0.22 -3.80 -1.25
CA ILE A 37 -0.08 -5.15 -1.76
C ILE A 37 1.13 -5.72 -2.52
N ASP A 38 1.75 -4.94 -3.41
CA ASP A 38 2.92 -5.37 -4.17
C ASP A 38 4.11 -5.71 -3.26
N ASN A 39 4.32 -4.91 -2.19
CA ASN A 39 5.35 -5.16 -1.19
C ASN A 39 5.06 -6.43 -0.37
N ALA A 40 3.80 -6.67 0.00
CA ALA A 40 3.40 -7.84 0.79
C ALA A 40 3.44 -9.17 0.00
N GLU A 41 3.26 -9.12 -1.32
CA GLU A 41 3.48 -10.29 -2.19
C GLU A 41 4.96 -10.55 -2.45
N THR A 42 5.82 -9.54 -2.27
CA THR A 42 7.27 -9.67 -2.45
C THR A 42 7.87 -10.32 -1.20
N PRO A 43 8.39 -11.55 -1.30
CA PRO A 43 9.13 -12.13 -0.18
C PRO A 43 10.36 -11.25 0.08
N GLN A 44 10.52 -10.80 1.33
CA GLN A 44 11.75 -10.11 1.73
C GLN A 44 12.93 -11.05 1.52
N ALA A 45 13.65 -10.87 0.41
CA ALA A 45 15.04 -11.27 0.34
C ALA A 45 15.72 -10.43 1.43
N ASP A 46 16.06 -11.11 2.53
CA ASP A 46 16.98 -10.71 3.58
C ASP A 46 17.18 -9.19 3.70
N GLN A 47 16.57 -8.58 4.72
CA GLN A 47 16.91 -7.22 5.13
C GLN A 47 18.39 -7.19 5.51
N THR A 48 19.28 -7.07 4.53
CA THR A 48 20.64 -6.61 4.78
C THR A 48 20.51 -5.14 5.11
N ASP A 49 20.47 -4.87 6.41
CA ASP A 49 20.90 -3.62 7.02
C ASP A 49 21.98 -2.96 6.17
N THR A 50 21.61 -1.93 5.40
CA THR A 50 22.58 -0.98 4.85
C THR A 50 22.16 0.43 5.24
N ARG A 51 22.05 0.61 6.55
CA ARG A 51 22.45 1.87 7.18
C ARG A 51 23.90 1.63 7.62
N ILE A 52 24.80 2.54 7.19
CA ILE A 52 26.24 2.70 7.51
C ILE A 52 27.09 2.59 6.23
N GLY A 53 27.73 3.70 5.87
CA GLY A 53 28.59 3.83 4.71
C GLY A 53 29.87 2.98 4.78
N GLY A 54 30.40 2.67 3.61
CA GLY A 54 31.67 1.97 3.46
C GLY A 54 31.64 1.06 2.24
N ALA A 55 32.56 1.26 1.31
CA ALA A 55 32.69 0.49 0.08
C ALA A 55 32.86 -1.00 0.38
N ILE A 56 32.09 -1.87 -0.30
CA ILE A 56 32.38 -3.30 -0.37
C ILE A 56 32.44 -3.71 -1.84
N ALA A 57 33.65 -4.07 -2.24
CA ALA A 57 33.95 -4.76 -3.47
C ALA A 57 33.59 -6.25 -3.34
N GLY A 58 33.01 -6.80 -4.41
CA GLY A 58 33.24 -8.18 -4.85
C GLY A 58 32.44 -9.28 -4.16
N ALA A 59 31.41 -9.78 -4.85
CA ALA A 59 31.19 -11.22 -4.99
C ALA A 59 30.41 -11.50 -6.26
N VAL A 60 30.93 -12.46 -7.01
CA VAL A 60 30.54 -12.88 -8.36
C VAL A 60 29.55 -14.04 -8.26
N SER A 61 28.74 -14.20 -9.31
CA SER A 61 28.07 -15.42 -9.75
C SER A 61 26.94 -15.98 -8.88
N GLY A 62 25.74 -15.83 -9.43
CA GLY A 62 24.55 -16.58 -9.05
C GLY A 62 23.40 -16.29 -10.01
N VAL A 63 23.59 -16.61 -11.29
CA VAL A 63 22.49 -16.67 -12.26
C VAL A 63 21.63 -17.88 -11.86
N GLY A 64 20.67 -17.65 -10.99
CA GLY A 64 19.65 -18.60 -10.62
C GLY A 64 18.35 -17.83 -10.56
N SER A 65 17.40 -18.24 -11.38
CA SER A 65 16.01 -17.82 -11.31
C SER A 65 15.50 -17.82 -9.86
N THR A 66 15.61 -16.70 -9.17
CA THR A 66 14.79 -16.44 -7.99
C THR A 66 13.45 -15.92 -8.49
N GLU A 67 12.76 -16.79 -9.23
CA GLU A 67 11.31 -16.83 -9.26
C GLU A 67 10.88 -17.28 -7.85
N VAL A 68 11.09 -16.40 -6.86
CA VAL A 68 10.60 -16.61 -5.52
C VAL A 68 9.10 -16.50 -5.67
N ALA A 69 8.40 -17.61 -5.46
CA ALA A 69 6.95 -17.68 -5.58
C ALA A 69 6.33 -16.51 -4.80
N ARG A 70 5.75 -15.55 -5.51
CA ARG A 70 5.00 -14.43 -4.90
C ARG A 70 4.05 -15.01 -3.87
N ARG A 71 4.10 -14.52 -2.63
CA ARG A 71 3.20 -14.97 -1.58
C ARG A 71 1.77 -14.69 -2.04
N THR A 72 0.93 -15.72 -2.10
CA THR A 72 -0.48 -15.53 -2.44
C THR A 72 -1.18 -14.96 -1.22
N LEU A 73 -1.59 -13.69 -1.29
CA LEU A 73 -2.36 -13.04 -0.25
C LEU A 73 -3.83 -13.45 -0.34
N SER A 74 -4.41 -13.80 0.80
CA SER A 74 -5.84 -13.98 0.99
C SER A 74 -6.56 -12.63 0.99
N ASP A 75 -7.88 -12.66 0.78
CA ASP A 75 -8.73 -11.47 0.87
C ASP A 75 -8.60 -10.77 2.23
N GLY A 76 -8.66 -11.53 3.32
CA GLY A 76 -8.50 -11.01 4.68
C GLY A 76 -7.14 -10.36 4.94
N GLU A 77 -6.05 -10.92 4.40
CA GLU A 77 -4.72 -10.30 4.49
C GLU A 77 -4.68 -8.95 3.74
N ILE A 78 -5.28 -8.87 2.55
CA ILE A 78 -5.33 -7.62 1.77
C ILE A 78 -6.20 -6.58 2.48
N ARG A 79 -7.37 -6.97 3.00
CA ARG A 79 -8.22 -6.09 3.81
C ARG A 79 -7.48 -5.58 5.05
N GLY A 80 -6.74 -6.46 5.72
CA GLY A 80 -5.91 -6.11 6.87
C GLY A 80 -4.83 -5.09 6.52
N LEU A 81 -4.15 -5.25 5.38
CA LEU A 81 -3.16 -4.28 4.89
C LEU A 81 -3.79 -2.91 4.61
N ILE A 82 -4.93 -2.87 3.91
CA ILE A 82 -5.61 -1.61 3.59
C ILE A 82 -6.19 -0.97 4.87
N GLN A 83 -6.67 -1.75 5.84
CA GLN A 83 -7.11 -1.23 7.12
C GLN A 83 -5.94 -0.63 7.93
N ALA A 84 -4.77 -1.27 7.93
CA ALA A 84 -3.58 -0.70 8.56
C ALA A 84 -3.19 0.66 7.95
N GLU A 85 -3.29 0.80 6.61
CA GLU A 85 -3.06 2.06 5.90
C GLU A 85 -4.09 3.16 6.27
N VAL A 86 -5.33 2.77 6.59
CA VAL A 86 -6.36 3.70 7.13
C VAL A 86 -5.97 4.15 8.53
N ASP A 87 -5.65 3.21 9.41
CA ASP A 87 -5.35 3.48 10.81
C ASP A 87 -4.08 4.35 10.95
N GLU A 88 -3.06 4.11 10.12
CA GLU A 88 -1.84 4.92 10.07
C GLU A 88 -2.14 6.38 9.67
N ARG A 89 -2.98 6.60 8.66
CA ARG A 89 -3.37 7.95 8.22
C ARG A 89 -4.17 8.70 9.27
N LEU A 90 -5.09 8.02 9.95
CA LEU A 90 -5.86 8.62 11.05
C LEU A 90 -4.94 8.97 12.22
N THR A 91 -4.05 8.06 12.60
CA THR A 91 -3.05 8.29 13.66
C THR A 91 -2.12 9.46 13.32
N ALA A 92 -1.69 9.58 12.06
CA ALA A 92 -0.90 10.70 11.59
C ALA A 92 -1.71 12.01 11.58
N ALA A 93 -2.99 11.97 11.20
CA ALA A 93 -3.87 13.14 11.23
C ALA A 93 -4.03 13.68 12.65
N ASP A 94 -4.26 12.81 13.64
CA ASP A 94 -4.37 13.20 15.05
C ASP A 94 -3.08 13.87 15.56
N GLN A 95 -1.91 13.35 15.18
CA GLN A 95 -0.63 13.99 15.48
C GLN A 95 -0.52 15.38 14.84
N TYR A 96 -0.91 15.53 13.58
CA TYR A 96 -0.90 16.84 12.92
C TYR A 96 -1.88 17.83 13.56
N ILE A 97 -3.05 17.38 14.00
CA ILE A 97 -4.02 18.20 14.75
C ILE A 97 -3.39 18.68 16.06
N ALA A 98 -2.76 17.79 16.82
CA ALA A 98 -2.09 18.12 18.08
C ALA A 98 -0.98 19.19 17.90
N HIS A 99 -0.37 19.25 16.71
CA HIS A 99 0.63 20.25 16.34
C HIS A 99 0.09 21.45 15.55
N GLY A 100 -1.24 21.58 15.42
CA GLY A 100 -1.90 22.72 14.76
C GLY A 100 -1.94 22.68 13.23
N HIS A 101 -1.49 21.60 12.61
CA HIS A 101 -1.43 21.42 11.15
C HIS A 101 -2.73 20.83 10.57
N HIS A 102 -3.84 21.55 10.74
CA HIS A 102 -5.19 21.08 10.40
C HIS A 102 -5.37 20.75 8.91
N GLU A 103 -4.75 21.51 7.99
CA GLU A 103 -4.84 21.22 6.55
C GLU A 103 -4.20 19.88 6.18
N ARG A 104 -3.04 19.56 6.77
CA ARG A 104 -2.38 18.26 6.56
C ARG A 104 -3.18 17.11 7.16
N ALA A 105 -3.78 17.34 8.33
CA ALA A 105 -4.68 16.36 8.94
C ALA A 105 -5.92 16.10 8.08
N ALA A 106 -6.53 17.15 7.52
CA ALA A 106 -7.69 17.02 6.64
C ALA A 106 -7.37 16.24 5.35
N ASP A 107 -6.18 16.44 4.77
CA ASP A 107 -5.73 15.65 3.62
C ASP A 107 -5.59 14.16 3.98
N LEU A 108 -4.95 13.85 5.12
CA LEU A 108 -4.80 12.46 5.60
C LEU A 108 -6.15 11.81 5.92
N GLN A 109 -7.08 12.53 6.53
CA GLN A 109 -8.45 12.06 6.78
C GLN A 109 -9.19 11.79 5.47
N SER A 110 -9.02 12.64 4.46
CA SER A 110 -9.59 12.43 3.13
C SER A 110 -9.02 11.18 2.46
N GLN A 111 -7.71 10.95 2.58
CA GLN A 111 -7.08 9.73 2.10
C GLN A 111 -7.62 8.47 2.83
N ALA A 112 -7.75 8.52 4.16
CA ALA A 112 -8.30 7.42 4.96
C ALA A 112 -9.76 7.10 4.59
N ALA A 113 -10.57 8.14 4.33
CA ALA A 113 -11.95 7.98 3.87
C ALA A 113 -12.03 7.26 2.52
N VAL A 114 -11.14 7.57 1.57
CA VAL A 114 -11.08 6.88 0.28
C VAL A 114 -10.77 5.39 0.47
N LEU A 115 -9.75 5.05 1.27
CA LEU A 115 -9.41 3.65 1.53
C LEU A 115 -10.54 2.89 2.22
N THR A 116 -11.23 3.54 3.16
CA THR A 116 -12.41 2.98 3.82
C THR A 116 -13.54 2.70 2.82
N GLN A 117 -13.77 3.61 1.88
CA GLN A 117 -14.75 3.40 0.82
C GLN A 117 -14.39 2.19 -0.07
N VAL A 118 -13.12 2.06 -0.44
CA VAL A 118 -12.63 0.92 -1.24
C VAL A 118 -12.87 -0.41 -0.51
N LEU A 119 -12.62 -0.46 0.81
CA LEU A 119 -12.89 -1.63 1.65
C LEU A 119 -14.38 -2.02 1.67
N GLY A 120 -15.28 -1.04 1.63
CA GLY A 120 -16.72 -1.26 1.59
C GLY A 120 -17.27 -1.63 0.20
N GLN A 121 -16.55 -1.28 -0.87
CA GLN A 121 -16.97 -1.52 -2.26
C GLN A 121 -16.50 -2.87 -2.81
N THR A 122 -15.49 -3.48 -2.21
CA THR A 122 -14.97 -4.77 -2.67
C THR A 122 -15.77 -5.92 -2.03
N PRO A 123 -16.51 -6.73 -2.82
CA PRO A 123 -17.30 -7.83 -2.27
C PRO A 123 -16.40 -8.85 -1.57
N GLU A 124 -16.83 -9.36 -0.42
CA GLU A 124 -16.23 -10.56 0.19
C GLU A 124 -16.37 -11.71 -0.82
N VAL A 125 -15.27 -12.09 -1.45
CA VAL A 125 -15.25 -13.27 -2.31
C VAL A 125 -15.26 -14.48 -1.37
N VAL A 126 -16.45 -15.01 -1.11
CA VAL A 126 -16.69 -16.26 -0.39
C VAL A 126 -16.16 -17.47 -1.15
#